data_AF-A0A8I2FYI8-F1
#
_entry.id   AF-A0A8I2FYI8-F1
#
_cell.length_a   1.000
_cell.length_b   1.000
_cell.length_c   1.000
_cell.angle_alpha   90.00
_cell.angle_beta   90.00
_cell.angle_gamma   90.00
#
_symmetry.space_group_name_H-M   'P 1'
#
loop_
_entity.id
_entity.type
_entity.pdbx_description
1 polymer ?
#
loop_
_entity_poly.entity_id
_entity_poly.type
_entity_poly.pdbx_seq_one_letter_code
_entity_poly.pdbx_strand_id
1 'polypeptide(L)'
;VRASEEGTPQGSIISPLLSNVYLHYALDRWFSQRVSRGCKGEAYFFRYADDFVACFQYKREAEIFRRRLGERLDYFHLQLAEEKTRSIE
;
A
#
# COMPACT_ATOMS: atom_id res chain seq x y z
N VAL A 1 8.49 -27.31 9.71
CA VAL A 1 7.91 -25.98 9.37
C VAL A 1 6.42 -26.21 9.14
N ARG A 2 5.54 -25.69 10.02
CA ARG A 2 4.10 -25.79 9.77
C ARG A 2 3.77 -24.82 8.63
N ALA A 3 3.19 -25.33 7.54
CA ALA A 3 2.60 -24.49 6.51
C ALA A 3 1.36 -23.82 7.12
N SER A 4 1.32 -22.49 7.10
CA SER A 4 0.10 -21.73 7.35
C SER A 4 -0.71 -21.72 6.06
N GLU A 5 -2.04 -21.82 6.14
CA GLU A 5 -2.92 -21.65 4.97
C GLU A 5 -2.91 -20.21 4.46
N GLU A 6 -2.49 -19.26 5.31
CA GLU A 6 -2.35 -17.84 5.00
C GLU A 6 -0.94 -17.32 5.28
N GLY A 7 -0.41 -16.53 4.35
CA GLY A 7 0.94 -15.96 4.43
C GLY A 7 2.04 -16.89 3.95
N THR A 8 3.29 -16.40 3.98
CA THR A 8 4.46 -17.19 3.58
C THR A 8 5.30 -17.53 4.81
N PRO A 9 5.94 -18.71 4.87
CA PRO A 9 6.83 -19.04 5.99
C PRO A 9 7.96 -18.01 6.09
N GLN A 10 8.04 -17.30 7.23
CA GLN A 10 9.17 -16.42 7.52
C GLN A 10 10.46 -17.25 7.51
N GLY A 11 11.39 -16.88 6.64
CA GLY A 11 12.65 -17.61 6.42
C GLY A 11 12.76 -18.36 5.09
N SER A 12 11.70 -18.39 4.27
CA SER A 12 11.82 -18.81 2.87
C SER A 12 12.42 -17.68 2.02
N ILE A 13 13.44 -17.98 1.21
CA ILE A 13 14.13 -17.01 0.33
C ILE A 13 13.16 -16.38 -0.69
N ILE A 14 12.06 -17.06 -1.02
CA ILE A 14 11.07 -16.63 -2.00
C ILE A 14 9.99 -15.70 -1.37
N SER A 15 9.84 -15.73 -0.05
CA SER A 15 8.82 -14.94 0.67
C SER A 15 8.89 -13.43 0.37
N PRO A 16 10.06 -12.75 0.42
CA PRO A 16 10.16 -11.33 0.11
C PRO A 16 9.78 -11.00 -1.35
N LEU A 17 10.04 -11.92 -2.28
CA LEU A 17 9.69 -11.75 -3.69
C LEU A 17 8.17 -11.81 -3.87
N LEU A 18 7.51 -12.83 -3.31
CA LEU A 18 6.07 -13.01 -3.41
C LEU A 18 5.31 -11.85 -2.77
N SER A 19 5.72 -11.41 -1.58
CA SER A 19 5.11 -10.24 -0.93
C SER A 19 5.24 -8.97 -1.77
N ASN A 20 6.40 -8.75 -2.41
CA ASN A 20 6.59 -7.58 -3.27
C ASN A 20 5.76 -7.62 -4.55
N VAL A 21 5.59 -8.80 -5.17
CA VAL A 21 4.69 -8.97 -6.32
C VAL A 21 3.25 -8.72 -5.89
N TYR A 22 2.83 -9.23 -4.73
CA TYR A 22 1.48 -9.01 -4.22
C TYR A 22 1.19 -7.52 -4.00
N LEU A 23 2.08 -6.83 -3.29
CA LEU A 23 1.95 -5.40 -3.01
C LEU A 23 2.02 -4.54 -4.29
N HIS A 24 2.70 -5.01 -5.34
CA HIS A 24 2.68 -4.33 -6.64
C HIS A 24 1.27 -4.20 -7.23
N TYR A 25 0.44 -5.23 -7.11
CA TYR A 25 -0.93 -5.17 -7.61
C TYR A 25 -1.89 -4.49 -6.61
N ALA A 26 -1.67 -4.70 -5.31
CA ALA A 26 -2.49 -4.10 -4.27
C ALA A 26 -2.34 -2.57 -4.24
N LEU A 27 -1.09 -2.07 -4.27
CA LEU A 27 -0.73 -0.68 -4.05
C LEU A 27 -0.18 0.02 -5.31
N ASP A 28 0.96 -0.41 -5.86
CA ASP A 28 1.68 0.38 -6.89
C ASP A 28 0.82 0.61 -8.14
N ARG A 29 0.24 -0.46 -8.68
CA ARG A 29 -0.61 -0.39 -9.87
C ARG A 29 -1.89 0.41 -9.60
N TRP A 30 -2.46 0.28 -8.41
CA TRP A 30 -3.64 1.05 -8.01
C TRP A 30 -3.32 2.55 -7.93
N PHE A 31 -2.19 2.90 -7.31
CA PHE A 31 -1.76 4.29 -7.22
C PHE A 31 -1.55 4.90 -8.61
N SER A 32 -0.76 4.23 -9.46
CA SER A 32 -0.41 4.71 -10.80
C SER A 32 -1.61 4.82 -11.76
N GLN A 33 -2.58 3.90 -11.67
CA GLN A 33 -3.67 3.85 -12.64
C GLN A 33 -4.94 4.57 -12.19
N ARG A 34 -5.15 4.69 -10.87
CA ARG A 34 -6.39 5.26 -10.31
C ARG A 34 -6.13 6.52 -9.48
N VAL A 35 -5.18 6.48 -8.56
CA VAL A 35 -4.97 7.59 -7.62
C VAL A 35 -4.35 8.79 -8.33
N SER A 36 -3.18 8.61 -8.96
CA SER A 36 -2.47 9.72 -9.63
C SER A 36 -3.32 10.39 -10.72
N ARG A 37 -4.11 9.61 -11.47
CA ARG A 37 -5.02 10.12 -12.51
C ARG A 37 -6.25 10.84 -11.96
N GLY A 38 -6.67 10.50 -10.74
CA GLY A 38 -7.84 11.09 -10.09
C GLY A 38 -7.50 12.31 -9.24
N CYS A 39 -6.23 12.50 -8.91
CA CYS A 39 -5.78 13.62 -8.10
C CYS A 39 -5.71 14.91 -8.91
N LYS A 40 -6.06 16.02 -8.27
CA LYS A 40 -5.69 17.35 -8.75
C LYS A 40 -4.26 17.65 -8.32
N GLY A 41 -3.43 18.14 -9.24
CA GLY A 41 -2.03 18.46 -8.94
C GLY A 41 -1.10 17.25 -8.91
N GLU A 42 0.10 17.45 -8.37
CA GLU A 42 1.15 16.45 -8.31
C GLU A 42 0.89 15.38 -7.23
N ALA A 43 1.21 14.13 -7.54
CA ALA A 43 1.13 13.00 -6.60
C ALA A 43 2.32 12.04 -6.82
N TYR A 44 2.98 11.65 -5.75
CA TYR A 44 4.15 10.76 -5.76
C TYR A 44 3.95 9.59 -4.82
N PHE A 45 4.50 8.42 -5.17
CA PHE A 45 4.40 7.21 -4.36
C PHE A 45 5.75 6.50 -4.31
N PHE A 46 6.22 6.22 -3.11
CA PHE A 46 7.48 5.54 -2.85
C PHE A 46 7.21 4.35 -1.94
N ARG A 47 7.67 3.16 -2.33
CA ARG A 47 7.48 1.93 -1.55
C ARG A 47 8.82 1.25 -1.31
N TYR A 48 9.01 0.76 -0.09
CA TYR A 48 10.12 -0.08 0.32
C TYR A 48 9.59 -1.26 1.12
N ALA A 49 9.61 -2.45 0.52
CA ALA A 49 8.94 -3.63 1.05
C ALA A 49 7.46 -3.35 1.37
N ASP A 50 7.07 -3.46 2.64
CA ASP A 50 5.74 -3.20 3.18
C ASP A 50 5.51 -1.72 3.58
N ASP A 51 6.59 -0.95 3.79
CA ASP A 51 6.51 0.48 4.09
C ASP A 51 6.34 1.32 2.80
N PHE A 52 5.52 2.37 2.87
CA PHE A 52 5.35 3.30 1.75
C PHE A 52 5.05 4.72 2.21
N VAL A 53 5.34 5.67 1.32
CA VAL A 53 5.05 7.10 1.47
C VAL A 53 4.31 7.56 0.22
N ALA A 54 3.15 8.18 0.43
CA ALA A 54 2.37 8.81 -0.61
C ALA A 54 2.33 10.33 -0.38
N CYS A 55 2.83 11.10 -1.35
CA CYS A 55 2.88 12.55 -1.29
C CYS A 55 1.86 13.15 -2.25
N PHE A 56 1.18 14.20 -1.81
CA PHE A 56 0.16 14.90 -2.59
C PHE A 56 0.37 16.40 -2.49
N GLN A 57 0.18 17.12 -3.60
CA GLN A 57 0.26 18.58 -3.61
C GLN A 57 -0.82 19.24 -2.73
N TYR A 58 -2.01 18.63 -2.65
CA TYR A 58 -3.13 19.17 -1.88
C TYR A 58 -3.58 18.20 -0.78
N LYS A 59 -3.77 18.74 0.43
CA LYS A 59 -4.26 18.01 1.61
C LYS A 59 -5.56 17.22 1.34
N ARG A 60 -6.48 17.80 0.57
CA ARG A 60 -7.74 17.14 0.19
C ARG A 60 -7.52 15.79 -0.51
N GLU A 61 -6.53 15.71 -1.40
CA GLU A 61 -6.22 14.47 -2.10
C GLU A 61 -5.60 13.43 -1.16
N ALA A 62 -4.74 13.87 -0.22
CA ALA A 62 -4.19 13.00 0.81
C ALA A 62 -5.27 12.41 1.73
N GLU A 63 -6.26 13.21 2.14
CA GLU A 63 -7.39 12.74 2.97
C GLU A 63 -8.31 11.76 2.22
N ILE A 64 -8.54 12.00 0.92
CA ILE A 64 -9.30 11.06 0.07
C ILE A 64 -8.53 9.74 -0.09
N PHE A 65 -7.22 9.82 -0.36
CA PHE A 65 -6.36 8.64 -0.46
C PHE A 65 -6.36 7.83 0.83
N ARG A 66 -6.18 8.48 1.99
CA ARG A 66 -6.16 7.81 3.30
C ARG A 66 -7.44 7.03 3.57
N ARG A 67 -8.61 7.59 3.23
CA ARG A 67 -9.90 6.88 3.38
C ARG A 67 -10.01 5.66 2.46
N ARG A 68 -9.62 5.82 1.20
CA ARG A 68 -9.68 4.73 0.20
C ARG A 68 -8.64 3.64 0.43
N LEU A 69 -7.53 3.97 1.08
CA LEU A 69 -6.43 3.05 1.35
C LEU A 69 -6.89 1.88 2.24
N GLY A 70 -7.70 2.15 3.26
CA GLY A 70 -8.26 1.11 4.12
C GLY A 70 -9.13 0.12 3.33
N GLU A 71 -10.10 0.63 2.58
CA GLU A 71 -10.97 -0.16 1.71
C GLU A 71 -10.17 -0.96 0.65
N ARG A 72 -9.11 -0.33 0.13
CA ARG A 72 -8.24 -0.97 -0.87
C ARG A 72 -7.48 -2.15 -0.28
N LEU A 73 -6.91 -1.99 0.92
CA LEU A 73 -6.16 -3.06 1.58
C LEU A 73 -7.09 -4.20 2.00
N ASP A 74 -8.27 -3.88 2.52
CA ASP A 74 -9.27 -4.89 2.92
C ASP A 74 -9.73 -5.76 1.73
N TYR A 75 -9.88 -5.16 0.54
CA TYR A 75 -10.15 -5.91 -0.69
C TYR A 75 -9.04 -6.93 -1.06
N PHE A 76 -7.80 -6.69 -0.61
CA PHE A 76 -6.68 -7.61 -0.74
C PHE A 76 -6.46 -8.43 0.54
N HIS A 77 -7.42 -8.48 1.46
CA HIS A 77 -7.29 -9.16 2.75
C HIS A 77 -6.05 -8.71 3.56
N LEU A 78 -5.65 -7.44 3.39
CA LEU A 78 -4.57 -6.80 4.13
C LEU A 78 -5.15 -5.81 5.14
N GLN A 79 -4.49 -5.68 6.29
CA GLN A 79 -4.87 -4.70 7.31
C GLN A 79 -3.85 -3.56 7.36
N LEU A 80 -4.36 -2.33 7.47
CA LEU A 80 -3.52 -1.16 7.68
C LEU A 80 -3.11 -1.10 9.16
N ALA A 81 -1.81 -0.95 9.42
CA ALA A 81 -1.32 -0.65 10.75
C ALA A 81 -1.59 0.84 11.07
N GLU A 82 -2.80 1.15 11.56
CA GLU A 82 -3.22 2.53 11.84
C GLU A 82 -2.29 3.24 12.83
N GLU A 83 -1.74 2.51 13.82
CA GLU A 83 -0.81 3.04 14.82
C GLU A 83 0.50 3.57 14.23
N LYS A 84 0.93 3.03 13.07
CA LYS A 84 2.15 3.44 12.37
C LYS A 84 1.88 4.50 11.30
N THR A 85 0.64 4.64 10.87
CA THR A 85 0.29 5.48 9.72
C THR A 85 0.10 6.93 10.14
N ARG A 86 1.05 7.79 9.78
CA ARG A 86 1.03 9.23 10.10
C ARG A 86 0.86 10.08 8.84
N SER A 87 0.01 11.10 8.95
CA SER A 87 -0.07 12.19 7.97
C SER A 87 0.84 13.31 8.46
N ILE A 88 1.80 13.72 7.64
CA ILE A 88 2.73 14.82 7.92
C ILE A 88 2.35 15.95 6.97
N GLU A 89 2.17 17.16 7.50
CA GLU A 89 1.79 18.39 6.77
C GLU A 89 2.98 19.33 6.60
#